data_AF-A0A7X9DE09-F1
#
_entry.id   AF-A0A7X9DE09-F1
#
_cell.length_a   1.000
_cell.length_b   1.000
_cell.length_c   1.000
_cell.angle_alpha   90.00
_cell.angle_beta   90.00
_cell.angle_gamma   90.00
#
_symmetry.space_group_name_H-M   'P 1'
#
loop_
_entity.id
_entity.type
_entity.pdbx_description
1 polymer ?
#
loop_
_entity_poly.entity_id
_entity_poly.type
_entity_poly.pdbx_seq_one_letter_code
_entity_poly.pdbx_strand_id
1 'polypeptide(L)'
;DVKKLWKMSLAHSIEFCVDNVLVEFFEYFKVRLAKMNSDNYPENLPSYYENRSYTFDFYCENGIHCLKFYWGPPPEALYNTI
;
A
#
# COMPACT_ATOMS: atom_id res chain seq x y z
N ASP A 1 13.29 -35.13 -3.32
CA ASP A 1 11.92 -34.88 -2.82
C ASP A 1 11.60 -33.54 -2.17
N VAL A 2 12.50 -32.88 -1.43
CA VAL A 2 12.16 -31.64 -0.68
C VAL A 2 11.59 -30.50 -1.55
N LYS A 3 12.14 -30.26 -2.74
CA LYS A 3 11.62 -29.28 -3.70
C LYS A 3 10.17 -29.57 -4.15
N LYS A 4 9.78 -30.85 -4.20
CA LYS A 4 8.43 -31.26 -4.65
C LYS A 4 7.41 -31.04 -3.53
N LEU A 5 7.77 -31.39 -2.29
CA LEU A 5 6.99 -31.10 -1.10
C LEU A 5 6.77 -29.59 -0.89
N TRP A 6 7.80 -28.78 -1.10
CA TRP A 6 7.68 -27.32 -0.98
C TRP A 6 6.76 -26.71 -2.04
N LYS A 7 6.85 -27.19 -3.29
CA LYS A 7 5.93 -26.81 -4.36
C LYS A 7 4.48 -27.23 -4.08
N MET A 8 4.28 -28.41 -3.50
CA MET A 8 2.94 -28.87 -3.08
C MET A 8 2.40 -28.05 -1.92
N SER A 9 3.23 -27.71 -0.93
CA SER A 9 2.84 -26.83 0.17
C SER A 9 2.42 -25.46 -0.33
N LEU A 10 3.18 -24.87 -1.26
CA LEU A 10 2.84 -23.60 -1.88
C LEU A 10 1.55 -23.69 -2.70
N ALA A 11 1.35 -24.78 -3.44
CA ALA A 11 0.13 -25.00 -4.22
C ALA A 11 -1.11 -25.02 -3.31
N HIS A 12 -1.06 -25.72 -2.18
CA HIS A 12 -2.17 -25.72 -1.21
C HIS A 12 -2.40 -24.36 -0.56
N SER A 13 -1.34 -23.59 -0.30
CA SER A 13 -1.49 -22.21 0.19
C SER A 13 -2.15 -21.31 -0.87
N ILE A 14 -1.80 -21.48 -2.14
CA ILE A 14 -2.43 -20.74 -3.24
C ILE A 14 -3.90 -21.14 -3.37
N GLU A 15 -4.21 -22.44 -3.35
CA GLU A 15 -5.58 -22.97 -3.40
C GLU A 15 -6.43 -22.41 -2.26
N PHE A 16 -5.92 -22.45 -1.02
CA PHE A 16 -6.59 -21.86 0.14
C PHE A 16 -6.86 -20.37 -0.06
N CYS A 17 -5.88 -19.61 -0.54
CA CYS A 17 -6.04 -18.18 -0.81
C CYS A 17 -7.04 -17.92 -1.94
N VAL A 18 -7.07 -18.74 -2.99
CA VAL A 18 -8.04 -18.64 -4.09
C VAL A 18 -9.46 -18.84 -3.58
N ASP A 19 -9.67 -19.86 -2.75
CA ASP A 19 -11.01 -20.21 -2.28
C ASP A 19 -11.53 -19.29 -1.17
N ASN A 20 -10.63 -18.78 -0.32
CA ASN A 20 -11.03 -18.08 0.91
C ASN A 20 -10.71 -16.58 0.93
N VAL A 21 -9.69 -16.14 0.20
CA VAL A 21 -9.14 -14.77 0.30
C VAL A 21 -9.35 -13.96 -0.98
N LEU A 22 -9.38 -14.61 -2.15
CA LEU A 22 -9.37 -13.94 -3.44
C LEU A 22 -10.59 -13.04 -3.67
N VAL A 23 -11.77 -13.50 -3.27
CA VAL A 23 -13.00 -12.69 -3.40
C VAL A 23 -12.96 -11.49 -2.47
N GLU A 24 -12.58 -11.68 -1.20
CA GLU A 24 -12.41 -10.58 -0.24
C GLU A 24 -11.37 -9.56 -0.73
N PHE A 25 -10.26 -10.05 -1.27
CA PHE A 25 -9.21 -9.23 -1.86
C PHE A 25 -9.74 -8.42 -3.04
N PHE A 26 -10.51 -9.03 -3.96
CA PHE A 26 -11.10 -8.29 -5.08
C PHE A 26 -12.11 -7.25 -4.63
N GLU A 27 -12.96 -7.54 -3.65
CA GLU A 27 -13.92 -6.55 -3.14
C GLU A 27 -13.21 -5.39 -2.43
N TYR A 28 -12.20 -5.68 -1.61
CA TYR A 28 -11.32 -4.66 -1.04
C TYR A 28 -10.68 -3.79 -2.12
N PHE A 29 -10.13 -4.43 -3.17
CA PHE A 29 -9.41 -3.73 -4.23
C PHE A 29 -10.36 -2.91 -5.13
N LYS A 30 -11.57 -3.39 -5.40
CA LYS A 30 -12.62 -2.63 -6.11
C LYS A 30 -12.99 -1.35 -5.35
N VAL A 31 -13.23 -1.46 -4.04
CA VAL A 31 -13.53 -0.30 -3.18
C VAL A 31 -12.35 0.68 -3.17
N ARG A 32 -11.12 0.16 -3.08
CA ARG A 32 -9.91 0.99 -3.15
C ARG A 32 -9.78 1.70 -4.50
N LEU A 33 -9.87 0.99 -5.63
CA LEU A 33 -9.81 1.58 -6.97
C LEU A 33 -10.86 2.67 -7.19
N ALA A 34 -12.10 2.45 -6.73
CA ALA A 34 -13.16 3.46 -6.82
C ALA A 34 -12.82 4.74 -6.05
N LYS A 35 -12.17 4.62 -4.87
CA LYS A 35 -11.69 5.76 -4.08
C LYS A 35 -10.45 6.42 -4.67
N MET A 36 -9.57 5.67 -5.32
CA MET A 36 -8.41 6.24 -6.01
C MET A 36 -8.79 7.11 -7.21
N ASN A 37 -9.89 6.75 -7.88
CA ASN A 37 -10.41 7.49 -9.04
C ASN A 37 -11.32 8.65 -8.66
N SER A 38 -11.57 8.90 -7.37
CA SER A 38 -12.22 10.13 -6.92
C SER A 38 -11.17 11.17 -6.55
N ASP A 39 -11.19 12.33 -7.22
CA ASP A 39 -10.32 13.49 -6.97
C ASP A 39 -10.62 14.20 -5.62
N ASN A 40 -11.12 13.47 -4.62
CA ASN A 40 -11.49 14.02 -3.32
C ASN A 40 -10.28 14.12 -2.39
N TYR A 41 -9.47 15.15 -2.63
CA TYR A 41 -8.54 15.69 -1.64
C TYR A 41 -9.34 16.44 -0.54
N PRO A 42 -9.10 16.24 0.77
CA PRO A 42 -7.97 15.56 1.42
C PRO A 42 -8.27 14.15 1.96
N GLU A 43 -9.49 13.62 1.83
CA GLU A 43 -9.88 12.31 2.41
C GLU A 43 -9.10 11.12 1.81
N ASN A 44 -8.62 11.27 0.56
CA ASN A 44 -7.87 10.24 -0.16
C ASN A 44 -6.33 10.35 -0.03
N LEU A 45 -5.83 11.21 0.86
CA LEU A 45 -4.38 11.43 1.07
C LEU A 45 -3.60 10.14 1.38
N PRO A 46 -4.08 9.21 2.23
CA PRO A 46 -3.39 7.94 2.47
C PRO A 46 -3.34 7.05 1.21
N SER A 47 -4.41 7.05 0.42
CA SER A 47 -4.53 6.28 -0.83
C SER A 47 -3.57 6.76 -1.92
N TYR A 48 -3.33 8.08 -2.00
CA TYR A 48 -2.38 8.68 -2.94
C TYR A 48 -0.93 8.24 -2.66
N TYR A 49 -0.56 8.13 -1.38
CA TYR A 49 0.79 7.75 -0.93
C TYR A 49 1.02 6.23 -0.83
N GLU A 50 -0.02 5.45 -0.56
CA GLU A 50 0.06 3.98 -0.48
C GLU A 50 0.38 3.33 -1.84
N ASN A 51 -0.13 3.87 -2.94
CA ASN A 51 -0.06 3.17 -4.24
C ASN A 51 1.20 3.47 -5.05
N ARG A 52 1.84 4.64 -4.85
CA ARG A 52 3.02 5.04 -5.63
C ARG A 52 4.35 4.80 -4.93
N SER A 53 4.33 4.33 -3.68
CA SER A 53 5.53 4.20 -2.84
C SER A 53 6.34 5.49 -2.69
N TYR A 54 5.78 6.66 -3.03
CA TYR A 54 6.47 7.94 -2.86
C TYR A 54 5.63 8.86 -2.00
N THR A 55 6.21 9.34 -0.90
CA THR A 55 5.61 10.39 -0.06
C THR A 55 6.39 11.69 -0.22
N PHE A 56 5.69 12.82 -0.28
CA PHE A 56 6.29 14.14 -0.41
C PHE A 56 6.03 14.96 0.85
N ASP A 57 7.06 15.63 1.33
CA ASP A 57 6.96 16.62 2.41
C ASP A 57 7.46 17.98 1.88
N PHE A 58 6.80 19.05 2.32
CA PHE A 58 7.06 20.41 1.87
C PHE A 58 7.40 21.26 3.09
N TYR A 59 8.52 21.97 3.02
CA TYR A 59 8.95 22.83 4.11
C TYR A 59 9.62 24.10 3.58
N CYS A 60 9.77 25.09 4.45
CA CYS A 60 10.49 26.32 4.12
C CYS A 60 11.73 26.44 5.00
N GLU A 61 12.86 26.77 4.39
CA GLU A 61 14.12 27.02 5.08
C GLU A 61 14.65 28.39 4.61
N ASN A 62 14.74 29.36 5.53
CA ASN A 62 15.15 30.74 5.23
C ASN A 62 14.35 31.41 4.09
N GLY A 63 13.06 31.12 4.00
CA GLY A 63 12.18 31.65 2.95
C GLY A 63 12.31 30.95 1.60
N ILE A 64 13.12 29.90 1.50
CA ILE A 64 13.22 29.04 0.31
C ILE A 64 12.26 27.87 0.47
N HIS A 65 11.43 27.63 -0.54
CA HIS A 65 10.56 26.47 -0.62
C HIS A 65 11.37 25.21 -0.94
N CYS A 66 11.32 24.23 -0.05
CA CYS A 66 12.05 22.98 -0.14
C CYS A 66 11.09 21.78 -0.19
N LEU A 67 11.55 20.69 -0.81
CA LEU A 67 10.80 19.44 -0.94
C LEU A 67 11.64 18.27 -0.42
N LYS A 68 11.00 17.33 0.27
CA LYS A 68 11.58 16.02 0.63
C LYS A 68 10.81 14.91 -0.06
N PHE A 69 11.55 13.91 -0.51
CA PHE A 69 11.05 12.76 -1.24
C PHE A 69 11.35 11.51 -0.43
N TYR A 70 10.31 10.78 -0.04
CA TYR A 70 10.42 9.51 0.65
C TYR A 70 10.03 8.40 -0.31
N TRP A 71 10.82 7.33 -0.36
CA TRP A 71 10.41 6.10 -1.02
C TRP A 71 9.85 5.15 0.04
N GLY A 72 8.52 5.21 0.25
CA GLY A 72 7.80 4.56 1.34
C GLY A 72 6.80 5.49 2.03
N PRO A 73 6.18 5.02 3.13
CA PRO A 73 5.25 5.82 3.92
C PRO A 73 5.93 7.05 4.56
N PRO A 74 5.16 8.10 4.91
CA PRO A 74 5.70 9.26 5.63
C PRO A 74 6.36 8.81 6.93
N PRO A 75 7.50 9.41 7.34
CA PRO A 75 8.17 9.07 8.60
C PRO A 75 7.24 9.09 9.80
N GLU A 76 6.29 10.02 9.85
CA GLU A 76 5.32 10.19 10.94
C GLU A 76 4.44 8.94 11.14
N ALA A 77 4.18 8.19 10.07
CA ALA A 77 3.42 6.95 10.14
C ALA A 77 4.23 5.79 10.76
N LEU A 78 5.57 5.86 10.75
CA LEU A 78 6.42 4.84 11.36
C LEU A 78 6.53 5.00 12.88
N TYR A 79 6.42 6.23 13.38
CA TYR A 79 6.64 6.54 14.81
C TYR A 79 5.41 6.34 15.70
N ASN A 80 4.21 6.17 15.14
CA ASN A 80 2.96 5.96 15.90
C ASN A 80 2.62 4.47 16.14
N THR A 81 3.55 3.55 15.86
CA THR A 81 3.30 2.09 15.91
C THR A 81 3.96 1.38 17.10
N ILE A 82 4.14 2.08 18.23
CA ILE A 82 4.61 1.49 19.50
C ILE A 82 3.44 1.42 20.48
#